data_AF-A0A948CVX5-F1
#
_entry.id   AF-A0A948CVX5-F1
#
_cell.length_a   1.000
_cell.length_b   1.000
_cell.length_c   1.000
_cell.angle_alpha   90.00
_cell.angle_beta   90.00
_cell.angle_gamma   90.00
#
_symmetry.space_group_name_H-M   'P 1'
#
loop_
_entity.id
_entity.type
_entity.pdbx_description
1 polymer ?
#
loop_
_entity_poly.entity_id
_entity_poly.type
_entity_poly.pdbx_seq_one_letter_code
_entity_poly.pdbx_strand_id
1 'polypeptide(L)'
;MLITGNKQRIAYKKKLSAVRYSLNAKPGFTLIEVVLATAILSLGLVMIYQAFFVSLDTFNYYLNHLSAQLWLDEKVWQLEDEFRQAGFFIPMSTSGELFIAGKDFFWNLDYAMLEPEELYKVNLRAKWKQGRRDINLSRTAYVSNYKQE
;
A
#
# COMPACT_ATOMS: atom_id res chain seq x y z
N MET A 1 -74.49 -62.34 10.21
CA MET A 1 -73.63 -61.67 9.21
C MET A 1 -73.50 -60.21 9.62
N LEU A 2 -72.29 -59.61 9.60
CA LEU A 2 -71.89 -58.23 9.96
C LEU A 2 -71.06 -58.06 11.26
N ILE A 3 -69.76 -58.37 11.22
CA ILE A 3 -68.75 -57.64 12.01
C ILE A 3 -67.44 -57.55 11.21
N THR A 4 -67.38 -56.68 10.19
CA THR A 4 -66.13 -56.45 9.42
C THR A 4 -65.92 -54.99 9.05
N GLY A 5 -66.43 -54.04 9.85
CA GLY A 5 -66.32 -52.59 9.56
C GLY A 5 -65.34 -51.79 10.43
N ASN A 6 -64.90 -52.33 11.58
CA ASN A 6 -64.24 -51.50 12.61
C ASN A 6 -62.70 -51.48 12.51
N LYS A 7 -62.06 -52.55 12.04
CA LYS A 7 -60.58 -52.62 11.99
C LYS A 7 -59.94 -51.66 10.99
N GLN A 8 -60.61 -51.36 9.87
CA GLN A 8 -60.04 -50.49 8.83
C GLN A 8 -60.04 -49.00 9.20
N ARG A 9 -61.04 -48.52 9.95
CA ARG A 9 -61.09 -47.13 10.43
C ARG A 9 -59.98 -46.81 11.43
N ILE A 10 -59.62 -47.77 12.28
CA ILE A 10 -58.54 -47.63 13.27
C ILE A 10 -57.18 -47.60 12.56
N ALA A 11 -56.98 -48.44 11.54
CA ALA A 11 -55.74 -48.47 10.75
C ALA A 11 -55.52 -47.16 9.97
N TYR A 12 -56.58 -46.55 9.42
CA TYR A 12 -56.47 -45.30 8.66
C TYR A 12 -56.18 -44.10 9.57
N LYS A 13 -56.80 -44.02 10.76
CA LYS A 13 -56.46 -42.99 11.77
C LYS A 13 -55.03 -43.15 12.32
N LYS A 14 -54.52 -44.38 12.45
CA LYS A 14 -53.15 -44.66 12.90
C LYS A 14 -52.12 -44.26 11.83
N LYS A 15 -52.48 -44.35 10.54
CA LYS A 15 -51.61 -43.93 9.43
C LYS A 15 -51.56 -42.41 9.24
N LEU A 16 -52.65 -41.71 9.54
CA LEU A 16 -52.73 -40.23 9.50
C LEU A 16 -52.08 -39.53 10.69
N SER A 17 -51.82 -40.24 11.80
CA SER A 17 -51.10 -39.69 12.97
C SER A 17 -49.58 -39.87 12.89
N ALA A 18 -49.08 -40.72 11.98
CA ALA A 18 -47.65 -40.93 11.77
C ALA A 18 -47.01 -39.96 10.77
N VAL A 19 -47.82 -39.21 10.00
CA VAL A 19 -47.35 -38.12 9.13
C VAL A 19 -47.53 -36.78 9.85
N ARG A 20 -47.06 -36.72 11.09
CA ARG A 20 -46.60 -35.46 11.69
C ARG A 20 -45.09 -35.53 11.72
N TYR A 21 -44.46 -35.18 10.62
CA TYR A 21 -43.12 -34.61 10.71
C TYR A 21 -43.25 -33.41 11.64
N SER A 22 -42.58 -33.50 12.77
CA SER A 22 -42.49 -32.48 13.79
C SER A 22 -42.14 -31.14 13.14
N LEU A 23 -43.12 -30.26 13.02
CA LEU A 23 -42.99 -28.88 12.55
C LEU A 23 -42.41 -27.96 13.64
N ASN A 24 -41.63 -28.51 14.58
CA ASN A 24 -41.08 -27.78 15.73
C ASN A 24 -39.66 -28.27 16.12
N ALA A 25 -38.79 -28.51 15.14
CA ALA A 25 -37.36 -28.44 15.40
C ALA A 25 -36.89 -27.03 15.03
N LYS A 26 -36.52 -26.21 16.02
CA LYS A 26 -35.81 -24.96 15.73
C LYS A 26 -34.56 -25.33 14.90
N PRO A 27 -34.30 -24.71 13.75
CA PRO A 27 -33.13 -25.04 12.95
C PRO A 27 -31.88 -24.62 13.75
N GLY A 28 -31.20 -25.61 14.33
CA GLY A 28 -29.87 -25.44 14.91
C GLY A 28 -28.82 -25.60 13.82
N PHE A 29 -27.76 -24.81 13.88
CA PHE A 29 -26.62 -24.98 13.00
C PHE A 29 -25.90 -26.30 13.30
N THR A 30 -25.54 -27.02 12.24
CA THR A 30 -24.71 -28.21 12.40
C THR A 30 -23.26 -27.80 12.65
N LEU A 31 -22.51 -28.58 13.43
CA LEU A 31 -21.11 -28.26 13.73
C LEU A 31 -20.25 -28.16 12.46
N ILE A 32 -20.53 -29.02 11.46
CA ILE A 32 -19.84 -29.00 10.16
C ILE A 32 -20.07 -27.69 9.40
N GLU A 33 -21.29 -27.15 9.46
CA GLU A 33 -21.66 -25.89 8.81
C GLU A 33 -20.93 -24.71 9.45
N VAL A 34 -20.82 -24.68 10.79
CA VAL A 34 -20.07 -23.64 11.51
C VAL A 34 -18.59 -23.70 11.18
N VAL A 35 -17.99 -24.90 11.13
CA VAL A 35 -16.58 -25.07 10.76
C VAL A 35 -16.34 -24.63 9.31
N LEU A 36 -17.20 -25.02 8.38
CA LEU A 36 -17.10 -24.63 6.98
C LEU A 36 -17.25 -23.12 6.80
N ALA A 37 -18.24 -22.50 7.45
CA ALA A 37 -18.45 -21.06 7.42
C ALA A 37 -17.24 -20.31 7.98
N THR A 38 -16.67 -20.78 9.10
CA THR A 38 -15.47 -20.18 9.71
C THR A 38 -14.26 -20.35 8.80
N ALA A 39 -14.10 -21.50 8.14
CA ALA A 39 -13.02 -21.74 7.19
C ALA A 39 -13.10 -20.77 6.00
N ILE A 40 -14.28 -20.64 5.38
CA ILE A 40 -14.52 -19.70 4.27
C ILE A 40 -14.28 -18.26 4.73
N LEU A 41 -14.81 -17.87 5.90
CA LEU A 41 -14.63 -16.54 6.46
C LEU A 41 -13.16 -16.23 6.69
N SER A 42 -12.41 -17.14 7.33
CA SER A 42 -10.98 -16.96 7.61
C SER A 42 -10.17 -16.78 6.34
N LEU A 43 -10.48 -17.54 5.29
CA LEU A 43 -9.80 -17.47 4.01
C LEU A 43 -10.07 -16.13 3.32
N GLY A 44 -11.33 -15.65 3.34
CA GLY A 44 -11.67 -14.32 2.84
C GLY A 44 -10.95 -13.20 3.59
N LEU A 45 -10.84 -13.34 4.92
CA LEU A 45 -10.18 -12.36 5.79
C LEU A 45 -8.68 -12.25 5.48
N VAL A 46 -8.00 -13.37 5.23
CA VAL A 46 -6.60 -13.40 4.79
C VAL A 46 -6.42 -12.66 3.46
N MET A 47 -7.30 -12.88 2.48
CA MET A 47 -7.23 -12.17 1.20
C MET A 47 -7.40 -10.66 1.35
N ILE A 48 -8.36 -10.22 2.19
CA ILE A 48 -8.59 -8.79 2.45
C ILE A 48 -7.36 -8.17 3.11
N TYR A 49 -6.78 -8.82 4.12
CA TYR A 49 -5.56 -8.30 4.75
C TYR A 49 -4.38 -8.23 3.79
N GLN A 50 -4.23 -9.21 2.91
CA GLN A 50 -3.17 -9.17 1.91
C GLN A 50 -3.32 -7.93 1.01
N ALA A 51 -4.53 -7.67 0.50
CA ALA A 51 -4.79 -6.48 -0.31
C ALA A 51 -4.52 -5.19 0.48
N PHE A 52 -4.96 -5.13 1.74
CA PHE A 52 -4.73 -3.99 2.62
C PHE A 52 -3.24 -3.71 2.85
N PHE A 53 -2.43 -4.74 3.11
CA PHE A 53 -0.99 -4.58 3.28
C PHE A 53 -0.29 -4.10 2.01
N VAL A 54 -0.72 -4.56 0.82
CA VAL A 54 -0.20 -4.06 -0.46
C VAL A 54 -0.51 -2.57 -0.64
N SER A 55 -1.73 -2.14 -0.28
CA SER A 55 -2.09 -0.72 -0.32
C SER A 55 -1.27 0.11 0.66
N LEU A 56 -1.04 -0.38 1.88
CA LEU A 56 -0.20 0.29 2.87
C LEU A 56 1.26 0.40 2.43
N ASP A 57 1.83 -0.64 1.82
CA ASP A 57 3.20 -0.59 1.29
C ASP A 57 3.31 0.46 0.18
N THR A 58 2.30 0.52 -0.69
CA THR A 58 2.20 1.52 -1.77
C THR A 58 2.07 2.93 -1.22
N PHE A 59 1.23 3.13 -0.19
CA PHE A 59 1.09 4.43 0.47
C PHE A 59 2.39 4.89 1.13
N ASN A 60 3.07 4.00 1.84
CA ASN A 60 4.39 4.29 2.42
C ASN A 60 5.44 4.61 1.36
N TYR A 61 5.39 3.95 0.21
CA TYR A 61 6.24 4.29 -0.93
C TYR A 61 6.01 5.73 -1.39
N TYR A 62 4.75 6.14 -1.58
CA TYR A 62 4.43 7.51 -2.00
C TYR A 62 4.82 8.56 -0.95
N LEU A 63 4.60 8.29 0.34
CA LEU A 63 5.02 9.19 1.40
C LEU A 63 6.54 9.43 1.39
N ASN A 64 7.33 8.35 1.33
CA ASN A 64 8.79 8.46 1.30
C ASN A 64 9.27 9.16 0.03
N HIS A 65 8.62 8.91 -1.11
CA HIS A 65 8.91 9.58 -2.37
C HIS A 65 8.65 11.08 -2.29
N LEU A 66 7.50 11.49 -1.74
CA LEU A 66 7.16 12.90 -1.55
C LEU A 66 8.12 13.60 -0.58
N SER A 67 8.48 12.94 0.53
CA SER A 67 9.44 13.50 1.49
C SER A 67 10.84 13.66 0.88
N ALA A 68 11.30 12.66 0.13
CA ALA A 68 12.59 12.74 -0.58
C ALA A 68 12.56 13.81 -1.67
N GLN A 69 11.46 13.93 -2.42
CA GLN A 69 11.28 14.95 -3.44
C GLN A 69 11.29 16.36 -2.85
N LEU A 70 10.55 16.59 -1.76
CA LEU A 70 10.54 17.90 -1.08
C LEU A 70 11.94 18.29 -0.61
N TRP A 71 12.70 17.34 -0.07
CA TRP A 71 14.08 17.59 0.35
C TRP A 71 15.01 17.87 -0.84
N LEU A 72 14.87 17.14 -1.95
CA LEU A 72 15.62 17.40 -3.18
C LEU A 72 15.30 18.79 -3.73
N ASP A 73 14.04 19.20 -3.68
CA ASP A 73 13.59 20.51 -4.15
C ASP A 73 14.17 21.64 -3.30
N GLU A 74 14.14 21.49 -1.98
CA GLU A 74 14.78 22.40 -1.04
C GLU A 74 16.30 22.49 -1.27
N LYS A 75 16.96 21.36 -1.53
CA LYS A 75 18.40 21.34 -1.81
C LYS A 75 18.77 22.04 -3.11
N VAL A 76 17.96 21.87 -4.16
CA VAL A 76 18.17 22.60 -5.41
C VAL A 76 17.97 24.10 -5.20
N TRP A 77 16.94 24.50 -4.44
CA TRP A 77 16.71 25.91 -4.13
C TRP A 77 17.86 26.52 -3.32
N GLN A 78 18.38 25.81 -2.31
CA GLN A 78 19.56 26.24 -1.55
C GLN A 78 20.79 26.43 -2.45
N LEU A 79 21.03 25.51 -3.37
CA LEU A 79 22.13 25.62 -4.33
C LEU A 79 21.96 26.82 -5.28
N GLU A 80 20.74 27.08 -5.75
CA GLU A 80 20.44 28.25 -6.58
C GLU A 80 20.62 29.57 -5.82
N ASP A 81 20.17 29.65 -4.56
CA ASP A 81 20.31 30.85 -3.74
C ASP A 81 21.77 31.13 -3.36
N GLU A 82 22.53 30.09 -2.95
CA GLU A 82 23.97 30.21 -2.71
C GLU A 82 24.72 30.65 -3.99
N PHE A 83 24.33 30.11 -5.15
CA PHE A 83 24.92 30.52 -6.43
C PHE A 83 24.64 32.00 -6.75
N ARG A 84 23.40 32.47 -6.52
CA ARG A 84 23.04 33.88 -6.70
C ARG A 84 23.83 34.82 -5.80
N GLN A 85 24.10 34.40 -4.56
CA GLN A 85 24.83 35.22 -3.58
C GLN A 85 26.35 35.21 -3.80
N ALA A 86 26.94 34.05 -4.11
CA ALA A 86 28.37 33.90 -4.26
C ALA A 86 28.87 34.25 -5.67
N GLY A 87 28.04 34.10 -6.71
CA GLY A 87 28.43 34.28 -8.12
C GLY A 87 29.36 33.19 -8.66
N PHE A 88 29.68 32.18 -7.86
CA PHE A 88 30.47 31.00 -8.23
C PHE A 88 30.06 29.78 -7.41
N PHE A 89 30.30 28.58 -7.93
CA PHE A 89 30.03 27.33 -7.23
C PHE A 89 31.02 27.17 -6.07
N ILE A 90 30.55 27.34 -4.83
CA ILE A 90 31.29 26.92 -3.64
C ILE A 90 31.06 25.40 -3.52
N PRO A 91 32.11 24.57 -3.33
CA PRO A 91 31.93 23.13 -3.16
C PRO A 91 31.22 22.85 -1.83
N MET A 92 29.90 22.81 -1.86
CA MET A 92 29.10 22.17 -0.82
C MET A 92 29.38 20.66 -0.86
N SER A 93 29.05 19.95 0.22
CA SER A 93 29.16 18.49 0.25
C SER A 93 28.51 17.87 -1.00
N THR A 94 29.29 17.16 -1.81
CA THR A 94 28.81 16.52 -3.04
C THR A 94 28.15 15.17 -2.78
N SER A 95 28.10 14.74 -1.52
CA SER A 95 27.38 13.55 -1.08
C SER A 95 27.14 13.61 0.42
N GLY A 96 26.18 12.80 0.87
CA GLY A 96 25.93 12.63 2.29
C GLY A 96 24.85 11.59 2.56
N GLU A 97 24.62 11.38 3.85
CA GLU A 97 23.53 10.59 4.38
C GLU A 97 22.52 11.51 5.03
N LEU A 98 21.25 11.14 4.96
CA LEU A 98 20.17 11.91 5.52
C LEU A 98 19.10 10.99 6.08
N PHE A 99 18.64 11.32 7.27
CA PHE A 99 17.53 10.63 7.91
C PHE A 99 16.23 11.44 7.72
N ILE A 100 15.32 10.98 6.87
CA ILE A 100 13.98 11.57 6.71
C ILE A 100 12.93 10.50 6.99
N ALA A 101 11.89 10.86 7.74
CA ALA A 101 10.70 10.02 7.95
C ALA A 101 11.04 8.59 8.43
N GLY A 102 12.08 8.45 9.26
CA GLY A 102 12.49 7.16 9.80
C GLY A 102 13.39 6.32 8.88
N LYS A 103 13.92 6.88 7.79
CA LYS A 103 14.74 6.17 6.82
C LYS A 103 16.02 6.92 6.47
N ASP A 104 17.07 6.14 6.24
CA ASP A 104 18.35 6.60 5.71
C ASP A 104 18.29 6.72 4.18
N PHE A 105 18.70 7.88 3.68
CA PHE A 105 18.84 8.21 2.28
C PHE A 105 20.29 8.59 2.00
N PHE A 106 20.86 7.99 0.96
CA PHE A 106 22.16 8.38 0.44
C PHE A 106 21.95 9.34 -0.71
N TRP A 107 22.59 10.49 -0.67
CA TRP A 107 22.49 11.47 -1.76
C TRP A 107 23.86 11.84 -2.32
N ASN A 108 23.87 12.23 -3.58
CA ASN A 108 25.05 12.66 -4.31
C ASN A 108 24.66 13.76 -5.29
N LEU A 109 25.50 14.79 -5.35
CA LEU A 109 25.35 15.98 -6.17
C LEU A 109 26.53 16.05 -7.14
N ASP A 110 26.21 15.99 -8.43
CA ASP A 110 27.16 16.24 -9.51
C ASP A 110 26.84 17.59 -10.16
N TYR A 111 27.86 18.34 -10.54
CA TYR A 111 27.69 19.54 -11.35
C TYR A 111 28.67 19.52 -12.53
N ALA A 112 28.20 19.97 -13.69
CA ALA A 112 28.99 20.08 -14.90
C ALA A 112 28.69 21.42 -15.58
N MET A 113 29.75 22.16 -15.93
CA MET A 113 29.63 23.37 -16.73
C MET A 113 29.40 22.99 -18.19
N LEU A 114 28.41 23.61 -18.83
CA LEU A 114 28.11 23.50 -20.25
C LEU A 114 28.68 24.74 -20.94
N GLU A 115 29.83 24.58 -21.59
CA GLU A 115 30.38 25.58 -22.52
C GLU A 115 29.62 25.50 -23.86
N PRO A 116 29.32 26.63 -24.54
CA PRO A 116 29.76 28.01 -24.30
C PRO A 116 28.78 28.91 -23.51
N GLU A 117 27.70 28.38 -22.93
CA GLU A 117 26.54 29.16 -22.46
C GLU A 117 26.62 29.62 -21.00
N GLU A 118 27.77 29.47 -20.34
CA GLU A 118 27.97 29.72 -18.89
C GLU A 118 26.85 29.10 -18.02
N LEU A 119 26.37 27.93 -18.45
CA LEU A 119 25.27 27.21 -17.82
C LEU A 119 25.82 26.04 -16.99
N TYR A 120 25.42 25.95 -15.74
CA TYR A 120 25.77 24.84 -14.86
C TYR A 120 24.63 23.83 -14.83
N LYS A 121 24.91 22.60 -15.27
CA LYS A 121 24.02 21.46 -15.08
C LYS A 121 24.27 20.86 -13.71
N VAL A 122 23.27 20.91 -12.85
CA VAL A 122 23.30 20.33 -11.51
C VAL A 122 22.44 19.07 -11.51
N ASN A 123 23.01 17.94 -11.11
CA ASN A 123 22.32 16.66 -11.03
C ASN A 123 22.40 16.12 -9.60
N LEU A 124 21.26 16.12 -8.92
CA LEU A 124 21.12 15.64 -7.55
C LEU A 124 20.43 14.28 -7.58
N ARG A 125 21.07 13.27 -7.00
CA ARG A 125 20.56 11.89 -6.93
C ARG A 125 20.40 11.47 -5.48
N ALA A 126 19.24 10.93 -5.14
CA ALA A 126 18.95 10.28 -3.86
C ALA A 126 18.68 8.79 -4.07
N LYS A 127 19.20 7.96 -3.18
CA LYS A 127 19.09 6.50 -3.20
C LYS A 127 18.68 5.99 -1.84
N TRP A 128 17.72 5.07 -1.82
CA TRP A 128 17.32 4.38 -0.59
C TRP A 128 16.71 3.02 -0.88
N LYS A 129 16.57 2.22 0.17
CA LYS A 129 15.95 0.89 0.11
C LYS A 129 14.51 0.92 0.64
N GLN A 130 13.58 0.36 -0.14
CA GLN A 130 12.18 0.18 0.23
C GLN A 130 11.82 -1.30 0.11
N GLY A 131 11.86 -2.03 1.23
CA GLY A 131 11.62 -3.48 1.24
C GLY A 131 12.68 -4.23 0.40
N ARG A 132 12.25 -4.85 -0.70
CA ARG A 132 13.13 -5.53 -1.66
C ARG A 132 13.56 -4.66 -2.86
N ARG A 133 13.13 -3.40 -2.91
CA ARG A 133 13.39 -2.48 -4.04
C ARG A 133 14.46 -1.47 -3.67
N ASP A 134 15.40 -1.24 -4.58
CA ASP A 134 16.31 -0.11 -4.53
C ASP A 134 15.70 1.02 -5.34
N ILE A 135 15.44 2.15 -4.69
CA ILE A 135 14.83 3.31 -5.32
C ILE A 135 15.92 4.35 -5.57
N ASN A 136 15.93 4.87 -6.79
CA ASN A 136 16.80 5.95 -7.21
C ASN A 136 15.93 7.10 -7.71
N LEU A 137 16.10 8.28 -7.14
CA LEU A 137 15.45 9.51 -7.57
C LEU A 137 16.54 10.49 -8.03
N SER A 138 16.35 11.09 -9.19
CA SER A 138 17.30 12.07 -9.74
C SER A 138 16.56 13.33 -10.15
N ARG A 139 17.11 14.49 -9.80
CA ARG A 139 16.64 15.79 -10.25
C ARG A 139 17.78 16.51 -10.95
N THR A 140 17.53 17.00 -12.15
CA THR A 140 18.48 17.82 -12.89
C THR A 140 17.94 19.24 -12.98
N ALA A 141 18.75 20.21 -12.60
CA ALA A 141 18.49 21.63 -12.73
C ALA A 141 19.56 22.28 -13.59
N TYR A 142 19.22 23.39 -14.25
CA TYR A 142 20.15 24.20 -15.02
C TYR A 142 20.18 25.59 -14.42
N VAL A 143 21.38 26.02 -14.00
CA VAL A 143 21.59 27.31 -13.35
C VAL A 143 22.48 28.15 -14.25
N SER A 144 22.01 29.32 -14.67
CA SER A 144 22.77 30.24 -15.52
C SER A 144 23.38 31.37 -14.71
N ASN A 145 24.61 31.75 -15.05
CA ASN A 145 25.33 32.85 -14.39
C ASN A 145 24.96 34.23 -14.94
N TYR A 146 23.67 34.54 -15.11
CA TYR A 146 23.28 35.89 -15.50
C TYR A 146 23.14 36.76 -14.25
N LYS A 147 24.14 37.64 -14.04
CA LYS A 147 24.03 38.80 -13.16
C LYS A 147 22.80 39.61 -13.61
N GLN A 148 21.77 39.70 -12.78
CA GLN A 148 20.76 40.75 -12.97
C GLN A 148 21.41 42.06 -12.55
N GLU A 149 21.67 42.93 -13.52
CA GLU A 149 22.01 44.35 -13.31
C GLU A 149 20.82 45.14 -12.75
#